data_AF-A0A820Z0N1-F1
#
_entry.id   AF-A0A820Z0N1-F1
#
_cell.length_a   1.000
_cell.length_b   1.000
_cell.length_c   1.000
_cell.angle_alpha   90.00
_cell.angle_beta   90.00
_cell.angle_gamma   90.00
#
_symmetry.space_group_name_H-M   'P 1'
#
loop_
_entity.id
_entity.type
_entity.pdbx_description
1 polymer ?
#
loop_
_entity_poly.entity_id
_entity_poly.type
_entity_poly.pdbx_seq_one_letter_code
_entity_poly.pdbx_strand_id
1 'polypeptide(L)'
;MIQDTVDTIIDSVNLDDCWQIDRDANGTIQVDPIAFPNGMRALVDYVHSHGLKFGLYSDAGYKTCAGRPGSLGYERKDATTYALWGVDFLKYDNCNTDGTKPEIRYPIMRDALN
;
A
#
# COMPACT_ATOMS: atom_id res chain seq x y z
N MET A 1 0.48 -23.30 -32.78
CA MET A 1 1.21 -22.56 -31.73
C MET A 1 1.31 -21.11 -32.17
N ILE A 2 0.24 -20.34 -32.02
CA ILE A 2 0.24 -18.89 -32.18
C ILE A 2 -0.71 -18.37 -31.12
N GLN A 3 -0.24 -18.23 -29.88
CA GLN A 3 -1.03 -17.65 -28.81
C GLN A 3 -0.12 -17.15 -27.68
N ASP A 4 0.85 -16.29 -27.99
CA ASP A 4 1.81 -15.84 -26.96
C ASP A 4 2.29 -14.37 -27.09
N THR A 5 1.64 -13.49 -27.86
CA THR A 5 2.17 -12.11 -28.00
C THR A 5 1.15 -10.97 -27.94
N VAL A 6 -0.04 -11.17 -27.36
CA VAL A 6 -1.00 -10.05 -27.14
C VAL A 6 -1.54 -9.97 -25.70
N ASP A 7 -1.09 -10.83 -24.78
CA ASP A 7 -1.91 -11.19 -23.60
C ASP A 7 -1.67 -10.43 -22.28
N THR A 8 -1.15 -9.21 -22.27
CA THR A 8 -1.45 -8.31 -21.12
C THR A 8 -1.21 -6.83 -21.43
N ILE A 9 -2.30 -6.10 -21.71
CA ILE A 9 -2.30 -4.63 -21.70
C ILE A 9 -2.40 -4.10 -20.25
N ILE A 10 -2.96 -4.91 -19.33
CA ILE A 10 -3.14 -4.57 -17.91
C ILE A 10 -2.57 -5.71 -17.06
N ASP A 11 -1.54 -5.45 -16.27
CA ASP A 11 -0.83 -6.45 -15.45
C ASP A 11 -1.01 -6.25 -13.94
N SER A 12 -1.80 -5.26 -13.52
CA SER A 12 -1.93 -4.88 -12.11
C SER A 12 -3.34 -4.46 -11.70
N VAL A 13 -3.65 -4.69 -10.42
CA VAL A 13 -4.81 -4.17 -9.71
C VAL A 13 -4.29 -3.33 -8.55
N ASN A 14 -4.65 -2.04 -8.51
CA ASN A 14 -4.16 -1.10 -7.52
C ASN A 14 -5.31 -0.63 -6.63
N LEU A 15 -5.21 -0.89 -5.34
CA LEU A 15 -6.15 -0.41 -4.32
C LEU A 15 -5.73 1.00 -3.88
N ASP A 16 -6.65 1.95 -3.99
CA ASP A 16 -6.42 3.34 -3.59
C ASP A 16 -6.76 3.56 -2.09
N ASP A 17 -6.93 4.81 -1.67
CA ASP A 17 -7.25 5.21 -0.30
C ASP A 17 -8.48 4.46 0.30
N CYS A 18 -8.67 4.60 1.62
CA CYS A 18 -9.80 4.09 2.41
C CYS A 18 -9.77 2.60 2.79
N TRP A 19 -8.65 1.89 2.62
CA TRP A 19 -8.52 0.49 3.04
C TRP A 19 -8.14 0.33 4.52
N GLN A 20 -7.43 1.31 5.08
CA GLN A 20 -6.91 1.31 6.44
C GLN A 20 -7.81 2.11 7.39
N ILE A 21 -7.97 1.64 8.63
CA ILE A 21 -8.89 2.24 9.61
C ILE A 21 -8.20 2.80 10.85
N ASP A 22 -7.12 2.17 11.30
CA ASP A 22 -6.42 2.53 12.54
C ASP A 22 -4.99 1.98 12.57
N ARG A 23 -4.27 2.20 13.67
CA ARG A 23 -3.04 1.49 14.04
C ARG A 23 -3.24 0.75 15.36
N ASP A 24 -2.67 -0.44 15.49
CA ASP A 24 -2.69 -1.17 16.76
C ASP A 24 -1.78 -0.53 17.84
N ALA A 25 -1.74 -1.11 19.03
CA ALA A 25 -0.90 -0.64 20.13
C ALA A 25 0.62 -0.64 19.82
N ASN A 26 1.05 -1.41 18.82
CA ASN A 26 2.42 -1.42 18.34
C ASN A 26 2.65 -0.42 17.20
N GLY A 27 1.62 0.30 16.75
CA GLY A 27 1.69 1.20 15.60
C GLY A 27 1.55 0.51 14.24
N THR A 28 1.18 -0.77 14.20
CA THR A 28 0.97 -1.52 12.95
C THR A 28 -0.36 -1.10 12.33
N ILE A 29 -0.32 -0.73 11.05
CA ILE A 29 -1.50 -0.32 10.29
C ILE A 29 -2.53 -1.45 10.19
N GLN A 30 -3.81 -1.12 10.44
CA GLN A 30 -4.93 -2.06 10.47
C GLN A 30 -5.80 -1.90 9.22
N VAL A 31 -6.08 -3.03 8.58
CA VAL A 31 -7.02 -3.17 7.46
C VAL A 31 -8.45 -3.09 7.99
N ASP A 32 -9.37 -2.46 7.25
CA ASP A 32 -10.80 -2.50 7.56
C ASP A 32 -11.31 -3.96 7.53
N PRO A 33 -11.71 -4.56 8.67
CA PRO A 33 -12.15 -5.96 8.71
C PRO A 33 -13.57 -6.15 8.16
N ILE A 34 -14.35 -5.07 8.00
CA ILE A 34 -15.69 -5.13 7.41
C ILE A 34 -15.56 -5.18 5.88
N ALA A 35 -14.70 -4.33 5.31
CA ALA A 35 -14.48 -4.30 3.86
C ALA A 35 -13.58 -5.46 3.39
N PHE A 36 -12.59 -5.86 4.20
CA PHE A 36 -11.63 -6.93 3.89
C PHE A 36 -11.67 -8.01 4.97
N PRO A 37 -12.74 -8.82 5.04
CA PRO A 37 -12.95 -9.79 6.14
C PRO A 37 -11.89 -10.89 6.22
N ASN A 38 -11.18 -11.16 5.12
CA ASN A 38 -10.07 -12.11 5.07
C ASN A 38 -8.68 -11.44 5.18
N GLY A 39 -8.65 -10.13 5.38
CA GLY A 39 -7.43 -9.33 5.45
C GLY A 39 -6.77 -9.06 4.09
N MET A 40 -5.76 -8.19 4.09
CA MET A 40 -5.09 -7.74 2.87
C MET A 40 -4.31 -8.86 2.17
N ARG A 41 -3.60 -9.71 2.93
CA ARG A 41 -2.83 -10.81 2.34
C ARG A 41 -3.69 -11.77 1.52
N ALA A 42 -4.89 -12.10 1.99
CA ALA A 42 -5.80 -12.97 1.23
C ALA A 42 -6.23 -12.34 -0.10
N LEU A 43 -6.41 -11.02 -0.14
CA LEU A 43 -6.70 -10.28 -1.38
C LEU A 43 -5.48 -10.29 -2.32
N VAL A 44 -4.29 -10.05 -1.79
CA VAL A 44 -3.03 -10.11 -2.56
C VAL A 44 -2.82 -11.50 -3.16
N ASP A 45 -2.90 -12.55 -2.33
CA ASP A 45 -2.74 -13.95 -2.77
C ASP A 45 -3.76 -14.30 -3.87
N TYR A 46 -5.01 -13.80 -3.75
CA TYR A 46 -6.03 -13.97 -4.79
C TYR A 46 -5.63 -13.28 -6.10
N VAL A 47 -5.18 -12.02 -6.07
CA VAL A 47 -4.74 -11.27 -7.25
C VAL A 47 -3.53 -11.96 -7.92
N HIS A 48 -2.55 -12.39 -7.13
CA HIS A 48 -1.39 -13.13 -7.61
C HIS A 48 -1.79 -14.46 -8.26
N SER A 49 -2.79 -15.18 -7.73
CA SER A 49 -3.28 -16.44 -8.33
C SER A 49 -3.85 -16.27 -9.75
N HIS A 50 -4.18 -15.04 -10.15
CA HIS A 50 -4.65 -14.68 -11.50
C HIS A 50 -3.53 -14.15 -12.40
N GLY A 51 -2.26 -14.24 -11.97
CA GLY A 51 -1.10 -13.75 -12.73
C GLY A 51 -0.98 -12.22 -12.77
N LEU A 52 -1.68 -11.51 -11.90
CA LEU A 52 -1.66 -10.05 -11.79
C LEU A 52 -0.81 -9.61 -10.59
N LYS A 53 -0.28 -8.39 -10.65
CA LYS A 53 0.38 -7.72 -9.52
C LYS A 53 -0.62 -6.90 -8.70
N PHE A 54 -0.34 -6.72 -7.42
CA PHE A 54 -1.16 -5.93 -6.52
C PHE A 54 -0.44 -4.66 -6.06
N GLY A 55 -1.07 -3.51 -6.28
CA GLY A 55 -0.64 -2.23 -5.72
C GLY A 55 -1.49 -1.80 -4.54
N LEU A 56 -0.86 -1.17 -3.56
CA LEU A 56 -1.50 -0.59 -2.38
C LEU A 56 -1.28 0.92 -2.34
N TYR A 57 -2.11 1.61 -1.56
CA TYR A 57 -2.02 3.04 -1.30
C TYR A 57 -1.54 3.33 0.11
N SER A 58 -0.70 4.36 0.26
CA SER A 58 -0.46 5.05 1.51
C SER A 58 -0.18 6.54 1.25
N ASP A 59 0.10 7.30 2.31
CA ASP A 59 0.34 8.73 2.27
C ASP A 59 1.60 9.11 3.08
N ALA A 60 2.36 10.06 2.56
CA ALA A 60 3.58 10.61 3.16
C ALA A 60 3.31 11.61 4.31
N GLY A 61 2.07 11.82 4.73
CA GLY A 61 1.68 12.61 5.89
C GLY A 61 1.14 11.78 7.04
N TYR A 62 0.58 12.47 8.05
CA TYR A 62 -0.03 11.83 9.23
C TYR A 62 -1.35 11.14 8.89
N LYS A 63 -2.04 11.62 7.86
CA LYS A 63 -3.31 11.08 7.38
C LYS A 63 -3.37 11.10 5.86
N THR A 64 -4.03 10.11 5.29
CA THR A 64 -4.39 10.08 3.87
C THR A 64 -5.31 11.25 3.51
N CYS A 65 -5.50 11.49 2.21
CA CYS A 65 -6.40 12.52 1.74
C CYS A 65 -7.85 12.31 2.21
N ALA A 66 -8.30 11.05 2.39
CA ALA A 66 -9.58 10.71 2.99
C ALA A 66 -9.60 10.73 4.54
N GLY A 67 -8.49 11.13 5.18
CA GLY A 67 -8.41 11.26 6.64
C GLY A 67 -8.14 9.94 7.37
N ARG A 68 -7.73 8.87 6.66
CA ARG A 68 -7.29 7.60 7.26
C ARG A 68 -5.84 7.69 7.75
N PRO A 69 -5.31 6.74 8.54
CA PRO A 69 -3.92 6.81 8.98
C PRO A 69 -2.93 6.84 7.79
N GLY A 70 -2.02 7.81 7.80
CA GLY A 70 -0.89 7.91 6.86
C GLY A 70 0.41 7.34 7.46
N SER A 71 1.49 7.33 6.70
CA SER A 71 2.74 6.63 7.06
C SER A 71 3.83 7.52 7.68
N LEU A 72 3.64 8.83 7.83
CA LEU A 72 4.67 9.70 8.40
C LEU A 72 5.09 9.24 9.80
N GLY A 73 6.36 8.89 9.97
CA GLY A 73 6.95 8.33 11.20
C GLY A 73 6.77 6.82 11.39
N TYR A 74 6.07 6.14 10.48
CA TYR A 74 5.83 4.69 10.49
C TYR A 74 6.36 3.99 9.23
N GLU A 75 7.11 4.68 8.37
CA GLU A 75 7.45 4.25 7.01
C GLU A 75 8.11 2.87 6.97
N ARG A 76 9.10 2.62 7.85
CA ARG A 76 9.77 1.31 7.93
C ARG A 76 8.83 0.18 8.36
N LYS A 77 7.93 0.48 9.30
CA LYS A 77 6.97 -0.50 9.81
C LYS A 77 5.94 -0.82 8.74
N ASP A 78 5.40 0.21 8.12
CA ASP A 78 4.42 0.09 7.04
C ASP A 78 5.02 -0.64 5.84
N ALA A 79 6.22 -0.28 5.38
CA ALA A 79 6.93 -1.00 4.33
C ALA A 79 7.10 -2.50 4.65
N THR A 80 7.50 -2.83 5.88
CA THR A 80 7.61 -4.23 6.34
C THR A 80 6.25 -4.93 6.30
N THR A 81 5.20 -4.28 6.80
CA THR A 81 3.83 -4.82 6.79
C THR A 81 3.35 -5.08 5.36
N TYR A 82 3.55 -4.14 4.44
CA TYR A 82 3.15 -4.27 3.03
C TYR A 82 3.91 -5.39 2.33
N ALA A 83 5.23 -5.50 2.56
CA ALA A 83 6.04 -6.59 2.03
C ALA A 83 5.59 -7.96 2.57
N LEU A 84 5.26 -8.06 3.87
CA LEU A 84 4.72 -9.29 4.48
C LEU A 84 3.36 -9.71 3.91
N TRP A 85 2.57 -8.76 3.40
CA TRP A 85 1.33 -9.05 2.69
C TRP A 85 1.54 -9.42 1.22
N GLY A 86 2.74 -9.19 0.66
CA GLY A 86 3.07 -9.48 -0.73
C GLY A 86 2.74 -8.34 -1.71
N VAL A 87 2.63 -7.10 -1.25
CA VAL A 87 2.34 -5.95 -2.12
C VAL A 87 3.48 -5.72 -3.13
N ASP A 88 3.15 -5.50 -4.40
CA ASP A 88 4.10 -5.29 -5.49
C ASP A 88 4.38 -3.82 -5.78
N PHE A 89 3.39 -2.95 -5.58
CA PHE A 89 3.49 -1.52 -5.84
C PHE A 89 2.92 -0.69 -4.68
N LEU A 90 3.51 0.48 -4.44
CA LEU A 90 2.97 1.45 -3.49
C LEU A 90 2.72 2.78 -4.19
N LYS A 91 1.46 3.21 -4.26
CA LYS A 91 1.11 4.62 -4.48
C LYS A 91 1.30 5.36 -3.16
N TYR A 92 2.07 6.45 -3.18
CA TYR A 92 2.41 7.20 -1.98
C TYR A 92 2.02 8.69 -2.12
N ASP A 93 0.88 9.04 -1.55
CA ASP A 93 0.27 10.37 -1.64
C ASP A 93 0.92 11.37 -0.66
N ASN A 94 0.41 12.59 -0.58
CA ASN A 94 1.08 13.69 0.13
C ASN A 94 0.14 14.64 0.90
N CYS A 95 -0.98 14.14 1.42
CA CYS A 95 -1.92 14.94 2.22
C CYS A 95 -1.49 15.02 3.70
N ASN A 96 -2.07 15.96 4.46
CA ASN A 96 -1.92 16.10 5.93
C ASN A 96 -0.47 15.95 6.46
N THR A 97 0.46 16.67 5.84
CA THR A 97 1.89 16.61 6.18
C THR A 97 2.24 17.54 7.35
N ASP A 98 3.45 17.39 7.91
CA ASP A 98 4.02 18.30 8.92
C ASP A 98 4.64 19.57 8.31
N GLY A 99 4.45 19.81 7.02
CA GLY A 99 5.06 20.92 6.28
C GLY A 99 6.51 20.67 5.84
N THR A 100 7.11 19.53 6.20
CA THR A 100 8.41 19.15 5.64
C THR A 100 8.29 18.85 4.15
N LYS A 101 9.35 19.19 3.43
CA LYS A 101 9.40 19.07 1.97
C LYS A 101 9.28 17.60 1.53
N PRO A 102 8.52 17.29 0.45
CA PRO A 102 8.41 15.93 -0.09
C PRO A 102 9.76 15.26 -0.34
N GLU A 103 10.75 16.02 -0.81
CA GLU A 103 12.11 15.54 -1.10
C GLU A 103 12.85 15.02 0.15
N ILE A 104 12.34 15.32 1.35
CA ILE A 104 12.86 14.78 2.62
C ILE A 104 12.05 13.55 3.04
N ARG A 105 10.72 13.55 2.87
CA ARG A 105 9.83 12.47 3.34
C ARG A 105 9.80 11.25 2.41
N TYR A 106 9.66 11.44 1.11
CA TYR A 106 9.58 10.35 0.14
C TYR A 106 10.79 9.39 0.16
N PRO A 107 12.05 9.87 0.30
CA PRO A 107 13.20 8.99 0.42
C PRO A 107 13.14 8.00 1.58
N ILE A 108 12.47 8.34 2.69
CA ILE A 108 12.37 7.46 3.86
C ILE A 108 11.59 6.19 3.50
N MET A 109 10.44 6.34 2.84
CA MET A 109 9.64 5.21 2.35
C MET A 109 10.36 4.46 1.22
N ARG A 110 10.98 5.19 0.27
CA ARG A 110 11.80 4.57 -0.79
C ARG A 110 12.86 3.63 -0.18
N ASP A 111 13.62 4.13 0.79
CA ASP A 111 14.71 3.36 1.41
C ASP A 111 14.19 2.24 2.32
N ALA A 112 12.96 2.36 2.83
CA ALA A 112 12.31 1.32 3.62
C ALA A 112 11.80 0.14 2.79
N LEU A 113 11.56 0.33 1.50
CA LEU A 113 11.08 -0.71 0.57
C LEU A 113 12.21 -1.49 -0.14
N ASN A 114 13.48 -1.10 0.05
CA ASN A 114 14.65 -1.72 -0.59
C ASN A 114 15.42 -2.67 0.34
#